data_AF-A0A9D3XQR3-F1
#
_entry.id   AF-A0A9D3XQR3-F1
#
_cell.length_a   1.000
_cell.length_b   1.000
_cell.length_c   1.000
_cell.angle_alpha   90.00
_cell.angle_beta   90.00
_cell.angle_gamma   90.00
#
_symmetry.space_group_name_H-M   'P 1'
#
loop_
_entity.id
_entity.type
_entity.pdbx_description
1 polymer ?
#
loop_
_entity_poly.entity_id
_entity_poly.type
_entity_poly.pdbx_seq_one_letter_code
_entity_poly.pdbx_strand_id
1 'polypeptide(L)'
;MGGVLLEGDQTKETREGIKVKSCIPYSRAWQLHYNTIQNRLVRDIAPRLGEISVNCTIPGTDSQLRPDIAITDKAQKKIILVDVMVSSETFREARARKLEKYAPLADTLRAKGYEVQMGALTVRALSARDPCNE
;
A
#
# COMPACT_ATOMS: atom_id res chain seq x y z
N MET A 1 -40.99 -51.34 17.13
CA MET A 1 -41.84 -51.11 15.94
C MET A 1 -41.45 -49.73 15.42
N GLY A 2 -40.66 -49.56 14.37
CA GLY A 2 -40.60 -50.33 13.13
C GLY A 2 -41.44 -49.58 12.09
N GLY A 3 -40.79 -48.72 11.30
CA GLY A 3 -41.41 -47.92 10.25
C GLY A 3 -40.34 -47.15 9.46
N VAL A 4 -40.04 -47.66 8.27
CA VAL A 4 -38.99 -47.27 7.31
C VAL A 4 -39.60 -46.35 6.24
N LEU A 5 -38.76 -45.79 5.35
CA LEU A 5 -39.00 -45.46 3.91
C LEU A 5 -39.25 -43.95 3.65
N LEU A 6 -38.54 -43.15 2.82
CA LEU A 6 -37.52 -43.34 1.78
C LEU A 6 -36.83 -42.01 1.38
N GLU A 7 -35.62 -42.18 0.81
CA GLU A 7 -35.01 -41.47 -0.34
C GLU A 7 -34.62 -39.99 -0.23
N GLY A 8 -33.32 -39.75 -0.41
CA GLY A 8 -32.72 -38.45 -0.61
C GLY A 8 -31.24 -38.63 -0.94
N ASP A 9 -30.99 -39.04 -2.18
CA ASP A 9 -29.72 -39.10 -2.90
C ASP A 9 -28.85 -37.82 -2.77
N GLN A 10 -27.58 -37.96 -3.16
CA GLN A 10 -26.57 -36.95 -3.52
C GLN A 10 -25.35 -36.91 -2.59
N THR A 11 -24.44 -37.83 -2.87
CA THR A 11 -23.01 -37.56 -3.14
C THR A 11 -22.55 -36.10 -2.98
N LYS A 12 -21.59 -35.85 -2.09
CA LYS A 12 -20.25 -35.29 -2.39
C LYS A 12 -19.52 -34.93 -1.10
N GLU A 13 -18.58 -35.80 -0.75
CA GLU A 13 -17.46 -35.52 0.14
C GLU A 13 -16.78 -34.22 -0.31
N THR A 14 -17.02 -33.14 0.43
CA THR A 14 -16.28 -31.89 0.25
C THR A 14 -15.39 -31.76 1.47
N ARG A 15 -14.16 -32.26 1.34
CA ARG A 15 -13.08 -31.90 2.26
C ARG A 15 -12.85 -30.40 2.08
N GLU A 16 -13.37 -29.61 3.01
CA GLU A 16 -12.99 -28.21 3.17
C GLU A 16 -11.51 -28.18 3.58
N GLY A 17 -10.63 -28.25 2.58
CA GLY A 17 -9.27 -27.79 2.71
C GLY A 17 -9.35 -26.31 3.05
N ILE A 18 -9.02 -25.98 4.30
CA ILE A 18 -8.81 -24.62 4.77
C ILE A 18 -7.85 -23.97 3.76
N LYS A 19 -8.38 -23.14 2.86
CA LYS A 19 -7.58 -22.28 2.01
C LYS A 19 -7.05 -21.18 2.92
N VAL A 20 -6.00 -21.50 3.66
CA VAL A 20 -5.14 -20.50 4.26
C VAL A 20 -4.55 -19.73 3.09
N LYS A 21 -5.22 -18.64 2.70
CA LYS A 21 -4.53 -17.54 2.05
C LYS A 21 -3.44 -17.18 3.05
N SER A 22 -2.21 -17.63 2.77
CA SER A 22 -1.03 -17.16 3.47
C SER A 22 -0.89 -15.68 3.16
N CYS A 23 -1.74 -14.86 3.77
CA CYS A 23 -1.42 -13.50 4.12
C CYS A 23 -0.29 -13.66 5.12
N ILE A 24 0.95 -13.68 4.63
CA ILE A 24 2.12 -13.48 5.46
C ILE A 24 1.78 -12.22 6.26
N PRO A 25 1.59 -12.28 7.58
CA PRO A 25 1.43 -11.08 8.37
C PRO A 25 2.77 -10.37 8.23
N TYR A 26 2.80 -9.39 7.31
CA TYR A 26 3.86 -8.43 7.03
C TYR A 26 5.15 -8.81 7.76
N SER A 27 5.96 -9.72 7.19
CA SER A 27 7.07 -10.31 7.94
C SER A 27 7.92 -9.19 8.55
N ARG A 28 8.37 -9.36 9.79
CA ARG A 28 9.16 -8.31 10.48
C ARG A 28 10.33 -7.82 9.61
N ALA A 29 10.93 -8.72 8.84
CA ALA A 29 11.97 -8.39 7.86
C ALA A 29 11.47 -7.44 6.75
N TRP A 30 10.26 -7.65 6.23
CA TRP A 30 9.64 -6.80 5.23
C TRP A 30 9.30 -5.40 5.78
N GLN A 31 8.78 -5.32 7.02
CA GLN A 31 8.56 -4.02 7.70
C GLN A 31 9.87 -3.27 7.89
N LEU A 32 10.92 -3.95 8.34
CA LEU A 32 12.23 -3.36 8.55
C LEU A 32 12.84 -2.85 7.24
N HIS A 33 12.72 -3.61 6.16
CA HIS A 33 13.20 -3.19 4.84
C HIS A 33 12.48 -1.93 4.37
N TYR A 34 11.15 -1.94 4.47
CA TYR A 34 10.30 -0.80 4.13
C TYR A 34 10.66 0.47 4.92
N ASN A 35 10.74 0.34 6.25
CA ASN A 35 11.08 1.44 7.14
C ASN A 35 12.51 1.95 6.89
N THR A 36 13.46 1.08 6.53
CA THR A 36 14.83 1.47 6.22
C THR A 36 14.89 2.37 4.99
N ILE A 37 14.13 2.04 3.94
CA ILE A 37 14.04 2.87 2.72
C ILE A 37 13.37 4.20 3.04
N GLN A 38 12.23 4.19 3.74
CA GLN A 38 11.51 5.40 4.14
C GLN A 38 12.38 6.32 5.00
N ASN A 39 13.04 5.78 6.02
CA ASN A 39 13.90 6.56 6.93
C ASN A 39 15.11 7.17 6.21
N ARG A 40 15.68 6.46 5.23
CA ARG A 40 16.77 7.00 4.39
C ARG A 40 16.29 8.18 3.56
N LEU A 41 15.13 8.05 2.91
CA LEU A 41 14.54 9.14 2.12
C LEU A 41 14.26 10.36 2.99
N VAL A 42 13.64 10.16 4.15
CA VAL A 42 13.37 11.24 5.11
C VAL A 42 14.68 11.92 5.50
N ARG A 43 15.69 11.18 5.96
CA ARG A 43 16.97 11.76 6.38
C ARG A 43 17.65 12.58 5.29
N ASP A 44 17.68 12.06 4.05
CA ASP A 44 18.47 12.64 2.98
C ASP A 44 17.74 13.82 2.28
N ILE A 45 16.39 13.84 2.30
CA ILE A 45 15.54 14.85 1.63
C ILE A 45 15.05 15.93 2.61
N ALA A 46 14.79 15.58 3.88
CA ALA A 46 14.17 16.44 4.89
C ALA A 46 14.77 17.82 5.09
N PRO A 47 16.09 17.98 5.13
CA PRO A 47 16.66 19.27 5.50
C PRO A 47 16.43 20.38 4.47
N ARG A 48 15.86 20.07 3.29
CA ARG A 48 15.92 20.97 2.11
C ARG A 48 14.57 21.41 1.56
N LEU A 49 13.46 20.75 1.90
CA LEU A 49 12.22 20.85 1.11
C LEU A 49 10.95 21.22 1.92
N GLY A 50 11.02 21.32 3.24
CA GLY A 50 9.90 21.76 4.09
C GLY A 50 9.58 20.83 5.25
N GLU A 51 8.37 20.95 5.79
CA GLU A 51 7.88 20.12 6.90
C GLU A 51 7.56 18.71 6.39
N ILE A 52 8.09 17.67 7.05
CA ILE A 52 7.83 16.28 6.67
C ILE A 52 6.86 15.62 7.64
N SER A 53 5.89 14.95 7.05
CA SER A 53 5.00 14.01 7.72
C SER A 53 5.22 12.61 7.14
N VAL A 54 5.27 11.60 8.00
CA VAL A 54 5.56 10.21 7.62
C VAL A 54 4.41 9.32 8.05
N ASN A 55 3.79 8.58 7.13
CA ASN A 55 2.62 7.72 7.39
C ASN A 55 1.46 8.45 8.12
N CYS A 56 1.30 9.74 7.88
CA CYS A 56 0.28 10.58 8.52
C CYS A 56 -0.78 11.06 7.52
N THR A 57 -1.98 11.34 8.04
CA THR A 57 -3.00 12.08 7.28
C THR A 57 -2.55 13.51 7.05
N ILE A 58 -2.85 14.07 5.88
CA ILE A 58 -2.47 15.46 5.58
C ILE A 58 -3.39 16.41 6.36
N PRO A 59 -2.84 17.28 7.23
CA PRO A 59 -3.61 18.22 8.01
C PRO A 59 -4.47 19.12 7.12
N GLY A 60 -5.67 19.43 7.59
CA GLY A 60 -6.59 20.26 6.84
C GLY A 60 -7.20 19.56 5.64
N THR A 61 -7.24 18.22 5.59
CA THR A 61 -8.07 17.44 4.66
C THR A 61 -8.91 16.43 5.45
N ASP A 62 -10.13 16.13 4.98
CA ASP A 62 -10.98 15.09 5.57
C ASP A 62 -10.57 13.67 5.11
N SER A 63 -9.46 13.57 4.38
CA SER A 63 -8.96 12.31 3.86
C SER A 63 -8.30 11.50 4.97
N GLN A 64 -8.70 10.23 5.07
CA GLN A 64 -8.01 9.26 5.92
C GLN A 64 -6.78 8.65 5.24
N LEU A 65 -6.44 9.08 4.02
CA LEU A 65 -5.28 8.59 3.30
C LEU A 65 -3.99 9.03 3.98
N ARG A 66 -3.06 8.10 4.08
CA ARG A 66 -1.74 8.28 4.71
C ARG A 66 -0.67 7.99 3.67
N PRO A 67 -0.17 9.01 2.96
CA PRO A 67 1.03 8.88 2.16
C PRO A 67 2.21 8.47 3.06
N ASP A 68 3.14 7.71 2.50
CA ASP A 68 4.29 7.25 3.28
C ASP A 68 5.18 8.43 3.67
N ILE A 69 5.36 9.37 2.75
CA ILE A 69 6.05 10.64 3.00
C ILE A 69 5.22 11.76 2.36
N ALA A 70 4.96 12.80 3.14
CA ALA A 70 4.43 14.04 2.64
C ALA A 70 5.35 15.18 3.05
N ILE A 71 5.76 15.98 2.07
CA ILE A 71 6.59 17.16 2.27
C ILE A 71 5.72 18.38 1.99
N THR A 72 5.58 19.26 2.98
CA THR A 72 4.76 20.46 2.88
C THR A 72 5.64 21.70 3.00
N ASP A 73 5.68 22.48 1.93
CA ASP A 73 6.18 23.85 1.95
C ASP A 73 4.96 24.79 2.01
N LYS A 74 4.67 25.29 3.21
CA LYS A 74 3.56 26.22 3.44
C LYS A 74 3.81 27.60 2.82
N ALA A 75 5.08 28.03 2.73
CA ALA A 75 5.43 29.34 2.21
C ALA A 75 5.20 29.41 0.69
N GLN A 76 5.58 28.34 -0.02
CA GLN A 76 5.37 28.22 -1.47
C GLN A 76 4.03 27.60 -1.84
N LYS A 77 3.19 27.22 -0.85
CA LYS A 77 1.97 26.43 -1.03
C LYS A 77 2.22 25.19 -1.91
N LYS A 78 3.26 24.42 -1.60
CA LYS A 78 3.62 23.21 -2.34
C LYS A 78 3.57 21.97 -1.46
N ILE A 79 3.00 20.90 -1.98
CA ILE A 79 2.96 19.60 -1.32
C ILE A 79 3.51 18.53 -2.26
N ILE A 80 4.46 17.74 -1.76
CA ILE A 80 5.01 16.58 -2.45
C ILE A 80 4.58 15.34 -1.69
N LEU A 81 3.79 14.49 -2.35
CA LEU A 81 3.37 13.20 -1.82
C LEU A 81 4.25 12.12 -2.44
N VAL A 82 4.93 11.34 -1.61
CA VAL A 82 5.79 10.24 -2.04
C VAL A 82 5.33 8.96 -1.37
N ASP A 83 5.05 7.95 -2.18
CA ASP A 83 4.70 6.62 -1.70
C ASP A 83 5.79 5.62 -2.11
N VAL A 84 6.26 4.84 -1.14
CA VAL A 84 7.25 3.78 -1.31
C VAL A 84 6.47 2.48 -1.55
N MET A 85 6.72 1.85 -2.69
CA MET A 85 6.19 0.53 -3.00
C MET A 85 7.33 -0.46 -3.12
N VAL A 86 7.14 -1.66 -2.56
CA VAL A 86 7.98 -2.81 -2.89
C VAL A 86 7.11 -3.79 -3.66
N SER A 87 7.43 -4.03 -4.94
CA SER A 87 6.62 -4.91 -5.79
C SER A 87 7.45 -5.80 -6.71
N SER A 88 6.83 -6.90 -7.15
CA SER A 88 7.34 -7.78 -8.21
C SER A 88 6.71 -7.46 -9.59
N GLU A 89 5.71 -6.58 -9.63
CA GLU A 89 5.02 -6.10 -10.85
C GLU A 89 5.82 -4.99 -11.56
N THR A 90 5.42 -4.60 -12.78
CA THR A 90 6.16 -3.56 -13.52
C THR A 90 6.03 -2.20 -12.82
N PHE A 91 7.10 -1.41 -12.83
CA PHE A 91 7.13 -0.07 -12.19
C PHE A 91 5.95 0.82 -12.58
N ARG A 92 5.51 0.74 -13.85
CA ARG A 92 4.44 1.58 -14.39
C ARG A 92 3.07 1.28 -13.78
N GLU A 93 2.73 0.00 -13.62
CA GLU A 93 1.43 -0.43 -13.07
C GLU A 93 1.33 -0.11 -11.59
N ALA A 94 2.39 -0.46 -10.85
CA ALA A 94 2.59 -0.10 -9.44
C ALA A 94 2.40 1.41 -9.20
N ARG A 95 3.05 2.23 -10.03
CA ARG A 95 2.95 3.70 -9.95
C ARG A 95 1.55 4.20 -10.30
N ALA A 96 0.93 3.69 -11.36
CA ALA A 96 -0.40 4.12 -11.79
C ALA A 96 -1.45 3.91 -10.68
N ARG A 97 -1.44 2.74 -10.02
CA ARG A 97 -2.35 2.45 -8.91
C ARG A 97 -2.18 3.40 -7.72
N LYS A 98 -0.93 3.79 -7.40
CA LYS A 98 -0.68 4.75 -6.31
C LYS A 98 -1.13 6.16 -6.68
N LEU A 99 -0.89 6.59 -7.92
CA LEU A 99 -1.39 7.89 -8.39
C LEU A 99 -2.91 7.96 -8.37
N GLU A 100 -3.59 6.90 -8.81
CA GLU A 100 -5.05 6.79 -8.75
C GLU A 100 -5.56 6.85 -7.31
N LYS A 101 -4.93 6.09 -6.39
CA LYS A 101 -5.29 6.08 -4.96
C LYS A 101 -5.27 7.48 -4.34
N TYR A 102 -4.27 8.30 -4.65
CA TYR A 102 -4.10 9.63 -4.06
C TYR A 102 -4.68 10.77 -4.90
N ALA A 103 -5.24 10.50 -6.09
CA ALA A 103 -5.82 11.54 -6.93
C ALA A 103 -6.89 12.39 -6.21
N PRO A 104 -7.86 11.81 -5.46
CA PRO A 104 -8.85 12.62 -4.74
C PRO A 104 -8.25 13.51 -3.64
N LEU A 105 -7.19 13.04 -2.99
CA LEU A 105 -6.44 13.83 -2.00
C LEU A 105 -5.70 14.98 -2.68
N ALA A 106 -5.04 14.72 -3.81
CA ALA A 106 -4.35 15.74 -4.57
C ALA A 106 -5.32 16.82 -5.07
N ASP A 107 -6.50 16.44 -5.53
CA ASP A 107 -7.51 17.39 -6.01
C ASP A 107 -8.08 18.24 -4.87
N THR A 108 -8.31 17.64 -3.70
CA THR A 108 -8.71 18.37 -2.48
C THR A 108 -7.66 19.42 -2.07
N LEU A 109 -6.38 19.06 -2.13
CA LEU A 109 -5.27 19.95 -1.78
C LEU A 109 -5.08 21.06 -2.84
N ARG A 110 -5.25 20.74 -4.13
CA ARG A 110 -5.23 21.72 -5.22
C ARG A 110 -6.37 22.71 -5.12
N ALA A 111 -7.57 22.26 -4.76
CA ALA A 111 -8.71 23.14 -4.50
C ALA A 111 -8.45 24.14 -3.35
N LYS A 112 -7.55 23.80 -2.43
CA LYS A 112 -7.08 24.68 -1.33
C LYS A 112 -5.94 25.62 -1.75
N GLY A 113 -5.56 25.59 -3.03
CA GLY A 113 -4.53 26.45 -3.61
C GLY A 113 -3.11 25.93 -3.44
N TYR A 114 -2.92 24.63 -3.18
CA TYR A 114 -1.60 24.01 -3.17
C TYR A 114 -1.22 23.48 -4.55
N GLU A 115 0.05 23.68 -4.94
CA GLU A 115 0.65 22.86 -5.99
C GLU A 115 0.95 21.46 -5.42
N VAL A 116 0.39 20.41 -6.02
CA VAL A 116 0.56 19.03 -5.54
C VAL A 116 1.31 18.20 -6.56
N GLN A 117 2.48 17.71 -6.16
CA GLN A 117 3.27 16.74 -6.91
C GLN A 117 3.16 15.35 -6.27
N MET A 118 2.91 14.34 -7.09
CA MET A 118 2.81 12.94 -6.63
C MET A 118 3.93 12.09 -7.25
N GLY A 119 4.74 11.50 -6.38
CA GLY A 119 5.80 10.56 -6.72
C GLY A 119 5.51 9.16 -6.18
N ALA A 120 5.99 8.15 -6.88
CA ALA A 120 6.04 6.79 -6.37
C ALA A 120 7.46 6.25 -6.56
N LEU A 121 8.02 5.67 -5.49
CA LEU A 121 9.31 5.01 -5.50
C LEU A 121 9.08 3.51 -5.39
N THR A 122 9.27 2.79 -6.50
CA THR A 122 9.18 1.33 -6.48
C THR A 122 10.56 0.73 -6.24
N VAL A 123 10.69 -0.05 -5.18
CA VAL A 123 11.82 -0.94 -4.95
C VAL A 123 11.43 -2.32 -5.44
N ARG A 124 12.16 -2.84 -6.42
CA ARG A 124 11.89 -4.19 -6.94
C ARG A 124 12.38 -5.22 -5.92
N ALA A 125 11.49 -6.08 -5.45
CA ALA A 125 11.90 -7.27 -4.74
C ALA A 125 12.51 -8.26 -5.75
N LEU A 126 13.84 -8.40 -5.77
CA LEU A 126 14.51 -9.49 -6.46
C LEU A 126 14.41 -10.74 -5.59
N SER A 127 13.22 -11.33 -5.47
CA SER A 127 13.10 -12.70 -5.00
C SER A 127 13.32 -13.63 -6.20
N ALA A 128 14.35 -14.48 -6.16
CA ALA A 128 14.31 -15.70 -6.95
C ALA A 128 13.04 -16.46 -6.53
N ARG A 129 12.13 -16.73 -7.46
CA ARG A 129 11.05 -17.68 -7.20
C ARG A 129 11.72 -19.03 -6.97
N ASP A 130 11.53 -19.63 -5.81
CA ASP A 130 11.78 -21.05 -5.62
C ASP A 130 10.67 -21.82 -6.37
N PRO A 131 11.00 -22.63 -7.40
CA PRO A 131 10.01 -23.42 -8.12
C PRO A 131 9.39 -24.54 -7.26
N CYS A 132 9.90 -24.83 -6.06
CA CYS A 132 9.41 -25.92 -5.21
C CYS A 132 8.27 -25.55 -4.25
N ASN A 133 7.64 -24.39 -4.39
CA ASN A 133 6.53 -23.98 -3.53
C ASN A 133 5.17 -24.22 -4.21
N GLU A 134 4.87 -25.50 -4.50
CA GLU A 134 3.55 -26.02 -4.87
C GLU A 134 2.86 -26.70 -3.67
#